data_AF-A0A7C5JLU4-F1
#
_entry.id   AF-A0A7C5JLU4-F1
#
_cell.length_a   1.000
_cell.length_b   1.000
_cell.length_c   1.000
_cell.angle_alpha   90.00
_cell.angle_beta   90.00
_cell.angle_gamma   90.00
#
_symmetry.space_group_name_H-M   'P 1'
#
loop_
_entity.id
_entity.type
_entity.pdbx_description
1 polymer ?
#
loop_
_entity_poly.entity_id
_entity_poly.type
_entity_poly.pdbx_seq_one_letter_code
_entity_poly.pdbx_strand_id
1 'polypeptide(L)'
;MKVVHNKKNSKKQKSNKNSNCREKNSEIEKLIKDFCKVYLDEKCEGVCLKIKKDLLKKNQDIYCRGKSNIWAASIIWDMSRVNFLIDSFEFLNFDFDSLCEYFDTKKSTVGSKASTIRKTLDISYLNDDYLVEDSPMLDFLSGLMVTPEGFIVNKGFYEEEIEFNNDIPEFEEVQNYYFDAVYSSKLGKSELMQLDYLLDKKSKEFIARDGVDREIYFEELDSKTISVYANCSLLEMQELADFIKKYGFRVL
;
A
#
# COMPACT_ATOMS: atom_id res chain seq x y z
N MET A 1 4.96 -57.57 -33.73
CA MET A 1 4.90 -57.20 -32.30
C MET A 1 3.93 -56.03 -32.13
N LYS A 2 2.71 -56.27 -31.60
CA LYS A 2 1.77 -55.18 -31.26
C LYS A 2 2.06 -54.71 -29.84
N VAL A 3 2.47 -53.45 -29.70
CA VAL A 3 2.70 -52.79 -28.41
C VAL A 3 1.33 -52.55 -27.75
N VAL A 4 0.91 -53.48 -26.89
CA VAL A 4 -0.28 -53.34 -26.06
C VAL A 4 0.01 -52.28 -24.98
N HIS A 5 -0.34 -51.04 -25.29
CA HIS A 5 -0.23 -49.89 -24.38
C HIS A 5 -1.15 -50.06 -23.17
N ASN A 6 -0.55 -50.46 -22.04
CA ASN A 6 -0.60 -49.91 -20.68
C ASN A 6 -1.74 -48.92 -20.25
N LYS A 7 -2.98 -49.08 -20.70
CA LYS A 7 -4.14 -48.24 -20.30
C LYS A 7 -4.60 -48.46 -18.85
N LYS A 8 -4.26 -49.59 -18.22
CA LYS A 8 -4.65 -49.90 -16.83
C LYS A 8 -3.77 -49.19 -15.78
N ASN A 9 -2.46 -49.00 -16.03
CA ASN A 9 -1.58 -48.25 -15.10
C ASN A 9 -1.83 -46.73 -15.12
N SER A 10 -2.15 -46.15 -16.28
CA SER A 10 -2.39 -44.70 -16.38
C SER A 10 -3.68 -44.25 -15.67
N LYS A 11 -4.75 -45.06 -15.70
CA LYS A 11 -5.99 -44.78 -14.95
C LYS A 11 -5.80 -44.92 -13.43
N LYS A 12 -5.05 -45.92 -12.97
CA LYS A 12 -4.78 -46.16 -11.53
C LYS A 12 -3.85 -45.08 -10.95
N GLN A 13 -2.84 -44.62 -11.69
CA GLN A 13 -2.01 -43.48 -11.29
C GLN A 13 -2.78 -42.16 -11.24
N LYS A 14 -3.70 -41.92 -12.21
CA LYS A 14 -4.51 -40.69 -12.24
C LYS A 14 -5.55 -40.65 -11.11
N SER A 15 -6.14 -41.79 -10.73
CA SER A 15 -7.06 -41.84 -9.57
C SER A 15 -6.34 -41.65 -8.23
N ASN A 16 -5.13 -42.22 -8.07
CA ASN A 16 -4.34 -42.09 -6.83
C ASN A 16 -3.71 -40.70 -6.66
N LYS A 17 -3.34 -40.03 -7.76
CA LYS A 17 -2.88 -38.63 -7.73
C LYS A 17 -4.01 -37.68 -7.31
N ASN A 18 -5.24 -37.97 -7.73
CA ASN A 18 -6.42 -37.17 -7.37
C ASN A 18 -6.86 -37.33 -5.91
N SER A 19 -6.71 -38.52 -5.30
CA SER A 19 -7.03 -38.73 -3.87
C SER A 19 -6.03 -38.00 -2.95
N ASN A 20 -4.73 -38.16 -3.22
CA ASN A 20 -3.67 -37.52 -2.43
C ASN A 20 -3.80 -35.98 -2.45
N CYS A 21 -4.12 -35.39 -3.61
CA CYS A 21 -4.30 -33.94 -3.70
C CYS A 21 -5.54 -33.42 -2.93
N ARG A 22 -6.60 -34.24 -2.79
CA ARG A 22 -7.79 -33.90 -1.99
C ARG A 22 -7.51 -33.93 -0.50
N GLU A 23 -6.81 -34.97 -0.02
CA GLU A 23 -6.40 -35.10 1.38
C GLU A 23 -5.53 -33.90 1.78
N LYS A 24 -4.56 -33.57 0.94
CA LYS A 24 -3.68 -32.41 1.15
C LYS A 24 -4.43 -31.07 1.18
N ASN A 25 -5.40 -30.87 0.28
CA ASN A 25 -6.21 -29.66 0.28
C ASN A 25 -7.04 -29.51 1.57
N SER A 26 -7.49 -30.64 2.13
CA SER A 26 -8.22 -30.67 3.40
C SER A 26 -7.28 -30.38 4.59
N GLU A 27 -6.05 -30.89 4.53
CA GLU A 27 -5.01 -30.59 5.52
C GLU A 27 -4.62 -29.11 5.52
N ILE A 28 -4.39 -28.51 4.35
CA ILE A 28 -4.10 -27.08 4.22
C ILE A 28 -5.26 -26.24 4.74
N GLU A 29 -6.50 -26.64 4.45
CA GLU A 29 -7.69 -25.99 5.01
C GLU A 29 -7.66 -25.97 6.54
N LYS A 30 -7.43 -27.13 7.14
CA LYS A 30 -7.41 -27.28 8.59
C LYS A 30 -6.32 -26.40 9.21
N LEU A 31 -5.12 -26.42 8.64
CA LEU A 31 -3.99 -25.60 9.10
C LEU A 31 -4.29 -24.09 9.03
N ILE A 32 -4.95 -23.63 7.97
CA ILE A 32 -5.38 -22.23 7.85
C ILE A 32 -6.38 -21.88 8.94
N LYS A 33 -7.42 -22.72 9.12
CA LYS A 33 -8.47 -22.52 10.13
C LYS A 33 -7.90 -22.49 11.55
N ASP A 34 -7.05 -23.45 11.87
CA ASP A 34 -6.42 -23.57 13.19
C ASP A 34 -5.57 -22.33 13.52
N PHE A 35 -4.84 -21.79 12.54
CA PHE A 35 -4.06 -20.56 12.73
C PHE A 35 -4.96 -19.32 12.84
N CYS A 36 -5.94 -19.17 11.93
CA CYS A 36 -6.80 -17.99 11.92
C CYS A 36 -7.61 -17.89 13.21
N LYS A 37 -8.10 -19.02 13.74
CA LYS A 37 -8.80 -19.06 15.02
C LYS A 37 -7.98 -18.56 16.21
N VAL A 38 -6.65 -18.72 16.17
CA VAL A 38 -5.77 -18.35 17.28
C VAL A 38 -5.24 -16.92 17.13
N TYR A 39 -4.90 -16.51 15.89
CA TYR A 39 -4.14 -15.28 15.64
C TYR A 39 -4.86 -14.24 14.79
N LEU A 40 -5.95 -14.59 14.11
CA LEU A 40 -6.70 -13.73 13.19
C LEU A 40 -8.21 -13.81 13.51
N ASP A 41 -9.06 -13.59 12.51
CA ASP A 41 -10.51 -13.69 12.58
C ASP A 41 -11.11 -14.50 11.41
N GLU A 42 -12.44 -14.60 11.40
CA GLU A 42 -13.22 -15.32 10.39
C GLU A 42 -13.13 -14.68 8.99
N LYS A 43 -12.98 -13.35 8.91
CA LYS A 43 -12.85 -12.63 7.63
C LYS A 43 -11.53 -12.98 6.96
N CYS A 44 -10.44 -12.97 7.72
CA CYS A 44 -9.12 -13.40 7.29
C CYS A 44 -9.11 -14.88 6.87
N GLU A 45 -9.80 -15.74 7.63
CA GLU A 45 -10.00 -17.14 7.24
C GLU A 45 -10.69 -17.23 5.87
N GLY A 46 -11.78 -16.51 5.68
CA GLY A 46 -12.55 -16.48 4.42
C GLY A 46 -11.67 -16.13 3.22
N VAL A 47 -10.85 -15.08 3.33
CA VAL A 47 -9.93 -14.67 2.26
C VAL A 47 -8.85 -15.72 2.01
N CYS A 48 -8.25 -16.30 3.06
CA CYS A 48 -7.28 -17.39 2.90
C CYS A 48 -7.87 -18.59 2.15
N LEU A 49 -9.13 -18.95 2.47
CA LEU A 49 -9.83 -20.04 1.79
C LEU A 49 -10.20 -19.70 0.34
N LYS A 50 -10.49 -18.43 0.03
CA LYS A 50 -10.65 -17.94 -1.35
C LYS A 50 -9.35 -18.11 -2.14
N ILE A 51 -8.23 -17.61 -1.62
CA ILE A 51 -6.89 -17.77 -2.22
C ILE A 51 -6.60 -19.24 -2.52
N LYS A 52 -6.83 -20.10 -1.52
CA LYS A 52 -6.66 -21.56 -1.64
C LYS A 52 -7.47 -22.15 -2.79
N LYS A 53 -8.76 -21.81 -2.85
CA LYS A 53 -9.71 -22.30 -3.86
C LYS A 53 -9.32 -21.86 -5.26
N ASP A 54 -8.91 -20.60 -5.42
CA ASP A 54 -8.56 -20.04 -6.72
C ASP A 54 -7.21 -20.55 -7.22
N LEU A 55 -6.23 -20.73 -6.32
CA LEU A 55 -4.97 -21.44 -6.64
C LEU A 55 -5.23 -22.83 -7.18
N LEU A 56 -6.11 -23.59 -6.52
CA LEU A 56 -6.43 -24.95 -6.94
C LEU A 56 -7.07 -24.98 -8.34
N LYS A 57 -7.95 -24.02 -8.65
CA LYS A 57 -8.57 -23.89 -9.97
C LYS A 57 -7.57 -23.50 -11.05
N LYS A 58 -6.70 -22.52 -10.76
CA LYS A 58 -5.78 -21.94 -11.76
C LYS A 58 -4.55 -22.82 -12.00
N ASN A 59 -4.06 -23.51 -10.98
CA ASN A 59 -2.84 -24.31 -11.09
C ASN A 59 -2.79 -25.53 -10.14
N GLN A 60 -3.70 -26.49 -10.37
CA GLN A 60 -3.82 -27.72 -9.57
C GLN A 60 -2.50 -28.48 -9.42
N ASP A 61 -1.68 -28.58 -10.48
CA ASP A 61 -0.43 -29.35 -10.47
C ASP A 61 0.64 -28.76 -9.55
N ILE A 62 0.73 -27.43 -9.44
CA ILE A 62 1.64 -26.77 -8.49
C ILE A 62 1.16 -27.02 -7.06
N TYR A 63 -0.15 -26.89 -6.83
CA TYR A 63 -0.76 -26.99 -5.51
C TYR A 63 -0.61 -28.40 -4.89
N CYS A 64 -0.74 -29.46 -5.71
CA CYS A 64 -0.56 -30.83 -5.24
C CYS A 64 0.90 -31.14 -4.81
N ARG A 65 1.91 -30.31 -5.16
CA ARG A 65 3.33 -30.53 -4.82
C ARG A 65 3.78 -29.72 -3.59
N GLY A 66 4.78 -30.18 -2.85
CA GLY A 66 5.29 -29.52 -1.62
C GLY A 66 4.57 -29.92 -0.33
N LYS A 67 4.97 -29.39 0.83
CA LYS A 67 4.36 -29.72 2.13
C LYS A 67 3.16 -28.81 2.46
N SER A 68 2.16 -29.35 3.16
CA SER A 68 0.91 -28.63 3.51
C SER A 68 1.14 -27.43 4.42
N ASN A 69 2.03 -27.56 5.41
CA ASN A 69 2.42 -26.47 6.31
C ASN A 69 3.03 -25.27 5.57
N ILE A 70 3.89 -25.51 4.58
CA ILE A 70 4.46 -24.42 3.76
C ILE A 70 3.35 -23.73 2.96
N TRP A 71 2.40 -24.48 2.38
CA TRP A 71 1.28 -23.88 1.65
C TRP A 71 0.39 -23.03 2.54
N ALA A 72 0.02 -23.53 3.72
CA ALA A 72 -0.78 -22.79 4.68
C ALA A 72 -0.08 -21.49 5.12
N ALA A 73 1.18 -21.59 5.55
CA ALA A 73 2.00 -20.44 5.93
C ALA A 73 2.12 -19.42 4.79
N SER A 74 2.35 -19.85 3.56
CA SER A 74 2.47 -18.94 2.41
C SER A 74 1.17 -18.24 2.05
N ILE A 75 0.01 -18.91 2.18
CA ILE A 75 -1.31 -18.31 1.93
C ILE A 75 -1.60 -17.23 2.97
N ILE A 76 -1.41 -17.56 4.25
CA ILE A 76 -1.60 -16.62 5.36
C ILE A 76 -0.66 -15.43 5.19
N TRP A 77 0.62 -15.69 4.90
CA TRP A 77 1.61 -14.63 4.71
C TRP A 77 1.23 -13.65 3.60
N ASP A 78 0.85 -14.14 2.42
CA ASP A 78 0.46 -13.25 1.31
C ASP A 78 -0.81 -12.46 1.63
N MET A 79 -1.81 -13.10 2.24
CA MET A 79 -3.04 -12.44 2.68
C MET A 79 -2.74 -11.35 3.70
N SER A 80 -2.00 -11.66 4.77
CA SER A 80 -1.69 -10.69 5.82
C SER A 80 -0.89 -9.51 5.32
N ARG A 81 0.05 -9.74 4.38
CA ARG A 81 0.84 -8.68 3.77
C ARG A 81 0.01 -7.73 2.90
N VAL A 82 -0.83 -8.27 2.01
CA VAL A 82 -1.61 -7.42 1.10
C VAL A 82 -2.66 -6.59 1.85
N ASN A 83 -3.04 -7.05 3.05
CA ASN A 83 -4.02 -6.40 3.91
C ASN A 83 -3.42 -5.52 5.02
N PHE A 84 -2.10 -5.29 5.02
CA PHE A 84 -1.39 -4.52 6.04
C PHE A 84 -1.64 -5.01 7.48
N LEU A 85 -1.92 -6.31 7.65
CA LEU A 85 -2.26 -6.85 8.97
C LEU A 85 -1.03 -6.94 9.87
N ILE A 86 0.16 -7.17 9.30
CA ILE A 86 1.41 -7.37 10.07
C ILE A 86 2.02 -6.04 10.54
N ASP A 87 1.79 -4.97 9.77
CA ASP A 87 2.39 -3.65 10.02
C ASP A 87 1.47 -2.73 10.84
N SER A 88 0.23 -3.16 11.11
CA SER A 88 -0.73 -2.41 11.89
C SER A 88 -0.58 -2.71 13.38
N PHE A 89 -0.34 -1.66 14.18
CA PHE A 89 -0.20 -1.72 15.63
C PHE A 89 -1.43 -2.34 16.35
N GLU A 90 -2.60 -2.31 15.71
CA GLU A 90 -3.87 -2.77 16.30
C GLU A 90 -4.35 -4.14 15.75
N PHE A 91 -3.87 -4.61 14.60
CA PHE A 91 -4.51 -5.72 13.88
C PHE A 91 -3.86 -7.10 14.03
N LEU A 92 -2.60 -7.26 14.49
CA LEU A 92 -2.03 -8.61 14.69
C LEU A 92 -0.98 -8.77 15.80
N ASN A 93 -1.06 -9.94 16.45
CA ASN A 93 -0.12 -10.47 17.44
C ASN A 93 1.02 -11.32 16.84
N PHE A 94 1.28 -11.27 15.52
CA PHE A 94 2.30 -12.12 14.90
C PHE A 94 3.08 -11.44 13.77
N ASP A 95 4.34 -11.85 13.62
CA ASP A 95 5.28 -11.44 12.58
C ASP A 95 5.64 -12.61 11.66
N PHE A 96 6.50 -12.38 10.65
CA PHE A 96 6.88 -13.46 9.73
C PHE A 96 7.58 -14.63 10.43
N ASP A 97 8.24 -14.36 11.54
CA ASP A 97 9.11 -15.28 12.26
C ASP A 97 8.25 -16.26 13.05
N SER A 98 7.34 -15.72 13.87
CA SER A 98 6.33 -16.46 14.61
C SER A 98 5.38 -17.25 13.69
N LEU A 99 5.02 -16.72 12.51
CA LEU A 99 4.30 -17.49 11.50
C LEU A 99 5.10 -18.72 11.04
N CYS A 100 6.38 -18.52 10.70
CA CYS A 100 7.23 -19.61 10.23
C CYS A 100 7.47 -20.65 11.33
N GLU A 101 7.64 -20.20 12.58
CA GLU A 101 7.80 -21.04 13.77
C GLU A 101 6.54 -21.87 14.04
N TYR A 102 5.35 -21.25 14.03
CA TYR A 102 4.08 -21.95 14.22
C TYR A 102 3.91 -23.12 13.25
N PHE A 103 4.28 -22.91 11.98
CA PHE A 103 4.13 -23.93 10.94
C PHE A 103 5.33 -24.89 10.83
N ASP A 104 6.38 -24.73 11.62
CA ASP A 104 7.67 -25.44 11.49
C ASP A 104 8.22 -25.35 10.04
N THR A 105 8.44 -24.11 9.59
CA THR A 105 8.88 -23.81 8.22
C THR A 105 10.03 -22.81 8.17
N LYS A 106 10.73 -22.77 7.04
CA LYS A 106 11.80 -21.79 6.78
C LYS A 106 11.26 -20.57 6.03
N LYS A 107 11.61 -19.37 6.49
CA LYS A 107 11.27 -18.08 5.85
C LYS A 107 11.50 -18.05 4.34
N SER A 108 12.66 -18.52 3.88
CA SER A 108 13.01 -18.54 2.45
C SER A 108 12.07 -19.41 1.63
N THR A 109 11.59 -20.51 2.20
CA THR A 109 10.69 -21.44 1.54
C THR A 109 9.27 -20.88 1.49
N VAL A 110 8.81 -20.30 2.60
CA VAL A 110 7.49 -19.63 2.68
C VAL A 110 7.45 -18.42 1.75
N GLY A 111 8.47 -17.55 1.77
CA GLY A 111 8.55 -16.35 0.94
C GLY A 111 8.62 -16.63 -0.56
N SER A 112 9.39 -17.65 -0.97
CA SER A 112 9.45 -18.09 -2.38
C SER A 112 8.09 -18.64 -2.86
N LYS A 113 7.42 -19.43 -2.02
CA LYS A 113 6.11 -19.99 -2.36
C LYS A 113 4.99 -18.96 -2.34
N ALA A 114 5.01 -18.04 -1.38
CA ALA A 114 4.14 -16.86 -1.35
C ALA A 114 4.31 -16.03 -2.63
N SER A 115 5.55 -15.73 -3.03
CA SER A 115 5.80 -15.04 -4.31
C SER A 115 5.21 -15.76 -5.53
N THR A 116 5.16 -17.10 -5.50
CA THR A 116 4.50 -17.90 -6.55
C THR A 116 2.98 -17.73 -6.51
N ILE A 117 2.39 -17.69 -5.32
CA ILE A 117 0.95 -17.47 -5.12
C ILE A 117 0.55 -16.10 -5.65
N ARG A 118 1.20 -15.03 -5.18
CA ARG A 118 1.01 -13.66 -5.65
C ARG A 118 1.04 -13.54 -7.17
N LYS A 119 2.08 -14.07 -7.82
CA LYS A 119 2.21 -14.03 -9.29
C LYS A 119 1.13 -14.85 -10.00
N THR A 120 0.70 -15.97 -9.41
CA THR A 120 -0.29 -16.84 -10.04
C THR A 120 -1.68 -16.21 -10.00
N LEU A 121 -2.04 -15.60 -8.88
CA LEU A 121 -3.37 -15.03 -8.66
C LEU A 121 -3.46 -13.52 -8.92
N ASP A 122 -2.35 -12.86 -9.19
CA ASP A 122 -2.26 -11.41 -9.31
C ASP A 122 -2.75 -10.68 -8.04
N ILE A 123 -2.34 -11.21 -6.89
CA ILE A 123 -2.61 -10.58 -5.58
C ILE A 123 -1.75 -9.33 -5.47
N SER A 124 -2.40 -8.19 -5.34
CA SER A 124 -1.75 -6.89 -5.15
C SER A 124 -2.66 -5.94 -4.38
N TYR A 125 -2.11 -4.83 -3.89
CA TYR A 125 -2.88 -3.79 -3.18
C TYR A 125 -3.96 -3.13 -4.05
N LEU A 126 -3.83 -3.20 -5.37
CA LEU A 126 -4.77 -2.62 -6.33
C LEU A 126 -5.82 -3.62 -6.81
N ASN A 127 -5.74 -4.87 -6.34
CA ASN A 127 -6.71 -5.92 -6.64
C ASN A 127 -7.50 -6.23 -5.37
N ASP A 128 -8.75 -5.78 -5.34
CA ASP A 128 -9.65 -5.92 -4.20
C ASP A 128 -10.12 -7.36 -3.95
N ASP A 129 -9.90 -8.29 -4.90
CA ASP A 129 -10.34 -9.68 -4.80
C ASP A 129 -9.83 -10.40 -3.54
N TYR A 130 -8.68 -10.00 -3.02
CA TYR A 130 -8.02 -10.67 -1.90
C TYR A 130 -7.80 -9.73 -0.71
N LEU A 131 -8.54 -8.61 -0.69
CA LEU A 131 -8.59 -7.74 0.46
C LEU A 131 -9.63 -8.26 1.46
N VAL A 132 -9.28 -8.16 2.74
CA VAL A 132 -10.13 -8.43 3.88
C VAL A 132 -10.97 -7.18 4.12
N GLU A 133 -12.26 -7.38 4.33
CA GLU A 133 -13.19 -6.31 4.71
C GLU A 133 -12.74 -5.66 6.03
N ASP A 134 -12.80 -4.33 6.09
CA ASP A 134 -12.30 -3.51 7.20
C ASP A 134 -10.79 -3.67 7.50
N SER A 135 -10.01 -4.18 6.55
CA SER A 135 -8.55 -4.21 6.69
C SER A 135 -7.96 -2.78 6.66
N PRO A 136 -6.82 -2.54 7.34
CA PRO A 136 -6.11 -1.27 7.25
C PRO A 136 -5.76 -0.85 5.82
N MET A 137 -5.50 -1.83 4.94
CA MET A 137 -5.28 -1.54 3.51
C MET A 137 -6.54 -0.98 2.85
N LEU A 138 -7.70 -1.59 3.05
CA LEU A 138 -8.94 -1.14 2.44
C LEU A 138 -9.38 0.22 3.00
N ASP A 139 -9.21 0.42 4.30
CA ASP A 139 -9.44 1.70 4.95
C ASP A 139 -8.54 2.80 4.36
N PHE A 140 -7.23 2.52 4.24
CA PHE A 140 -6.28 3.41 3.57
C PHE A 140 -6.71 3.76 2.13
N LEU A 141 -7.08 2.77 1.31
CA LEU A 141 -7.57 3.01 -0.06
C LEU A 141 -8.85 3.85 -0.09
N SER A 142 -9.77 3.60 0.84
CA SER A 142 -11.04 4.32 0.93
C SER A 142 -10.82 5.80 1.30
N GLY A 143 -9.76 6.07 2.05
CA GLY A 143 -9.28 7.41 2.37
C GLY A 143 -8.60 8.11 1.20
N LEU A 144 -8.33 7.45 0.07
CA LEU A 144 -7.75 8.10 -1.11
C LEU A 144 -8.83 8.67 -2.04
N MET A 145 -8.53 9.80 -2.67
CA MET A 145 -9.31 10.38 -3.76
C MET A 145 -8.39 10.84 -4.89
N VAL A 146 -8.95 10.92 -6.09
CA VAL A 146 -8.29 11.53 -7.24
C VAL A 146 -8.82 12.96 -7.38
N THR A 147 -7.95 13.96 -7.30
CA THR A 147 -8.34 15.37 -7.53
C THR A 147 -8.70 15.60 -9.01
N PRO A 148 -9.41 16.69 -9.35
CA PRO A 148 -9.68 17.04 -10.75
C PRO A 148 -8.41 17.14 -11.62
N GLU A 149 -7.27 17.49 -11.02
CA GLU A 149 -5.96 17.58 -11.67
C GLU A 149 -5.24 16.22 -11.78
N GLY A 150 -5.83 15.14 -11.27
CA GLY A 150 -5.31 13.78 -11.40
C GLY A 150 -4.37 13.31 -10.29
N PHE A 151 -4.25 14.04 -9.17
CA PHE A 151 -3.42 13.61 -8.03
C PHE A 151 -4.18 12.65 -7.13
N ILE A 152 -3.50 11.63 -6.61
CA ILE A 152 -4.04 10.76 -5.54
C ILE A 152 -3.68 11.39 -4.20
N VAL A 153 -4.68 11.86 -3.45
CA VAL A 153 -4.51 12.48 -2.13
C VAL A 153 -5.38 11.80 -1.09
N ASN A 154 -5.05 11.94 0.20
CA ASN A 154 -5.95 11.50 1.27
C ASN A 154 -7.09 12.51 1.41
N LYS A 155 -8.34 12.04 1.43
CA LYS A 155 -9.57 12.82 1.58
C LYS A 155 -9.56 13.69 2.84
N GLY A 156 -8.97 13.20 3.93
CA GLY A 156 -8.84 13.95 5.17
C GLY A 156 -8.02 15.24 5.03
N PHE A 157 -7.14 15.34 4.03
CA PHE A 157 -6.41 16.57 3.71
C PHE A 157 -7.15 17.49 2.73
N TYR A 158 -8.24 17.01 2.12
CA TYR A 158 -9.02 17.74 1.12
C TYR A 158 -10.30 18.36 1.69
N GLU A 159 -10.89 17.75 2.73
CA GLU A 159 -12.14 18.21 3.38
C GLU A 159 -11.92 19.29 4.46
N GLU A 160 -10.69 19.68 4.77
CA GLU A 160 -10.43 20.99 5.41
C GLU A 160 -10.70 22.08 4.36
N GLU A 161 -11.98 22.45 4.22
CA GLU A 161 -12.40 23.65 3.50
C GLU A 161 -11.63 24.85 4.06
N ILE A 162 -10.74 25.42 3.24
CA ILE A 162 -10.30 26.79 3.45
C ILE A 162 -11.51 27.65 3.07
N GLU A 163 -12.19 28.23 4.06
CA GLU A 163 -13.08 29.36 3.84
C GLU A 163 -12.26 30.49 3.22
N PHE A 164 -12.37 30.67 1.90
CA PHE A 164 -11.86 31.86 1.25
C PHE A 164 -12.76 33.03 1.64
N ASN A 165 -12.33 33.83 2.61
CA ASN A 165 -12.87 35.17 2.80
C ASN A 165 -12.55 35.97 1.53
N ASN A 166 -13.58 36.25 0.73
CA ASN A 166 -13.49 37.12 -0.45
C ASN A 166 -13.48 38.62 -0.09
N ASP A 167 -12.97 38.97 1.09
CA ASP A 167 -12.66 40.36 1.39
C ASP A 167 -11.34 40.69 0.73
N ILE A 168 -11.40 41.30 -0.46
CA ILE A 168 -10.25 41.87 -1.16
C ILE A 168 -9.67 42.97 -0.26
N PRO A 169 -8.47 42.82 0.33
CA PRO A 169 -7.82 43.93 1.00
C PRO A 169 -7.26 44.88 -0.06
N GLU A 170 -7.40 46.18 0.17
CA GLU A 170 -6.70 47.22 -0.58
C GLU A 170 -5.22 46.89 -0.72
N PHE A 171 -4.70 46.96 -1.95
CA PHE A 171 -3.31 46.73 -2.38
C PHE A 171 -2.27 46.71 -1.23
N GLU A 172 -1.96 45.51 -0.72
CA GLU A 172 -0.78 45.30 0.11
C GLU A 172 0.48 45.42 -0.77
N GLU A 173 1.49 46.15 -0.28
CA GLU A 173 2.78 46.27 -0.97
C GLU A 173 3.43 44.88 -1.11
N VAL A 174 3.71 44.48 -2.34
CA VAL A 174 4.48 43.26 -2.64
C VAL A 174 5.92 43.46 -2.18
N GLN A 175 6.41 42.58 -1.32
CA GLN A 175 7.77 42.62 -0.77
C GLN A 175 8.40 41.23 -0.78
N ASN A 176 9.71 41.16 -0.56
CA ASN A 176 10.40 39.88 -0.40
C ASN A 176 10.22 39.38 1.03
N TYR A 177 9.46 38.31 1.18
CA TYR A 177 9.32 37.59 2.43
C TYR A 177 10.11 36.28 2.39
N TYR A 178 10.44 35.78 3.56
CA TYR A 178 10.88 34.39 3.72
C TYR A 178 10.33 33.80 5.03
N PHE A 179 10.18 32.48 5.07
CA PHE A 179 9.99 31.74 6.31
C PHE A 179 10.82 30.47 6.27
N ASP A 180 11.16 29.95 7.44
CA ASP A 180 11.85 28.68 7.57
C ASP A 180 10.84 27.56 7.80
N ALA A 181 11.09 26.39 7.23
CA ALA A 181 10.25 25.23 7.40
C ALA A 181 11.06 23.95 7.59
N VAL A 182 10.59 23.08 8.48
CA VAL A 182 11.24 21.82 8.82
C VAL A 182 10.41 20.65 8.34
N TYR A 183 11.02 19.74 7.60
CA TYR A 183 10.41 18.48 7.20
C TYR A 183 10.57 17.42 8.29
N SER A 184 9.55 16.58 8.47
CA SER A 184 9.53 15.57 9.55
C SER A 184 10.67 14.55 9.42
N SER A 185 11.00 14.16 8.19
CA SER A 185 12.10 13.25 7.86
C SER A 185 13.24 13.97 7.15
N LYS A 186 14.28 13.23 6.74
CA LYS A 186 15.33 13.76 5.89
C LYS A 186 14.74 14.17 4.53
N LEU A 187 15.11 15.35 4.03
CA LEU A 187 14.81 15.77 2.67
C LEU A 187 15.72 15.03 1.68
N GLY A 188 15.11 14.23 0.82
CA GLY A 188 15.77 13.58 -0.30
C GLY A 188 15.47 14.30 -1.61
N LYS A 189 16.10 13.83 -2.68
CA LYS A 189 15.96 14.44 -4.01
C LYS A 189 14.51 14.46 -4.50
N SER A 190 13.72 13.44 -4.18
CA SER A 190 12.30 13.36 -4.53
C SER A 190 11.48 14.45 -3.86
N GLU A 191 11.71 14.70 -2.57
CA GLU A 191 10.96 15.68 -1.79
C GLU A 191 11.29 17.10 -2.26
N LEU A 192 12.57 17.37 -2.55
CA LEU A 192 13.02 18.66 -3.07
C LEU A 192 12.45 18.95 -4.47
N MET A 193 12.42 17.96 -5.37
CA MET A 193 11.80 18.12 -6.69
C MET A 193 10.28 18.32 -6.60
N GLN A 194 9.62 17.68 -5.63
CA GLN A 194 8.20 17.90 -5.40
C GLN A 194 7.94 19.31 -4.89
N LEU A 195 8.75 19.78 -3.93
CA LEU A 195 8.62 21.14 -3.40
C LEU A 195 8.82 22.19 -4.49
N ASP A 196 9.87 22.07 -5.31
CA ASP A 196 10.14 22.98 -6.43
C ASP A 196 8.93 23.12 -7.36
N TYR A 197 8.35 21.98 -7.77
CA TYR A 197 7.14 21.95 -8.58
C TYR A 197 5.93 22.61 -7.90
N LEU A 198 5.77 22.39 -6.60
CA LEU A 198 4.66 22.95 -5.82
C LEU A 198 4.77 24.47 -5.69
N LEU A 199 5.98 24.99 -5.47
CA LEU A 199 6.23 26.42 -5.40
C LEU A 199 6.03 27.11 -6.76
N ASP A 200 6.52 26.51 -7.86
CA ASP A 200 6.27 27.01 -9.23
C ASP A 200 4.76 27.04 -9.56
N LYS A 201 4.02 26.01 -9.15
CA LYS A 201 2.56 25.98 -9.31
C LYS A 201 1.88 27.11 -8.51
N LYS A 202 2.30 27.34 -7.26
CA LYS A 202 1.73 28.42 -6.43
C LYS A 202 2.07 29.80 -6.94
N SER A 203 3.30 30.00 -7.42
CA SER A 203 3.70 31.23 -8.12
C SER A 203 2.75 31.52 -9.28
N LYS A 204 2.48 30.54 -10.15
CA LYS A 204 1.53 30.69 -11.27
C LYS A 204 0.10 30.98 -10.83
N GLU A 205 -0.35 30.42 -9.71
CA GLU A 205 -1.66 30.71 -9.15
C GLU A 205 -1.78 32.17 -8.69
N PHE A 206 -0.77 32.68 -7.99
CA PHE A 206 -0.73 34.09 -7.59
C PHE A 206 -0.68 35.03 -8.81
N ILE A 207 0.19 34.74 -9.79
CA ILE A 207 0.27 35.50 -11.05
C ILE A 207 -1.08 35.52 -11.77
N ALA A 208 -1.84 34.43 -11.74
CA ALA A 208 -3.15 34.37 -12.39
C ALA A 208 -4.23 35.22 -11.68
N ARG A 209 -4.06 35.55 -10.38
CA ARG A 209 -5.03 36.34 -9.60
C ARG A 209 -4.93 37.83 -9.91
N ASP A 210 -3.73 38.38 -9.99
CA ASP A 210 -3.51 39.84 -10.13
C ASP A 210 -2.64 40.24 -11.33
N GLY A 211 -2.04 39.28 -12.04
CA GLY A 211 -1.17 39.51 -13.20
C GLY A 211 0.24 39.97 -12.85
N VAL A 212 0.61 39.97 -11.56
CA VAL A 212 1.93 40.43 -11.10
C VAL A 212 2.86 39.23 -10.97
N ASP A 213 4.07 39.35 -11.51
CA ASP A 213 5.06 38.27 -11.44
C ASP A 213 5.49 38.00 -9.98
N ARG A 214 5.64 36.72 -9.63
CA ARG A 214 5.92 36.24 -8.27
C ARG A 214 7.04 35.23 -8.34
N GLU A 215 8.25 35.63 -7.98
CA GLU A 215 9.36 34.69 -7.84
C GLU A 215 9.23 33.97 -6.48
N ILE A 216 9.08 32.65 -6.52
CA ILE A 216 9.02 31.78 -5.34
C ILE A 216 10.07 30.69 -5.51
N TYR A 217 10.96 30.55 -4.53
CA TYR A 217 11.99 29.52 -4.51
C TYR A 217 12.33 29.12 -3.08
N PHE A 218 13.17 28.11 -2.91
CA PHE A 218 13.65 27.71 -1.60
C PHE A 218 15.16 27.44 -1.61
N GLU A 219 15.77 27.58 -0.43
CA GLU A 219 17.15 27.18 -0.18
C GLU A 219 17.18 26.11 0.92
N GLU A 220 18.02 25.08 0.73
CA GLU A 220 18.29 24.08 1.76
C GLU A 220 19.24 24.66 2.82
N LEU A 221 18.78 24.75 4.07
CA LEU A 221 19.63 25.12 5.20
C LEU A 221 20.38 23.91 5.77
N ASP A 222 19.67 22.79 5.89
CA ASP A 222 20.22 21.52 6.35
C ASP A 222 19.40 20.32 5.81
N SER A 223 19.71 19.12 6.28
CA SER A 223 19.07 17.87 5.84
C SER A 223 17.55 17.75 6.10
N LYS A 224 16.94 18.70 6.81
CA LYS A 224 15.52 18.75 7.15
C LYS A 224 14.92 20.15 7.04
N THR A 225 15.74 21.19 7.06
CA THR A 225 15.28 22.58 7.11
C THR A 225 15.51 23.28 5.78
N ILE A 226 14.50 24.03 5.35
CA ILE A 226 14.55 24.92 4.18
C ILE A 226 14.15 26.34 4.58
N SER A 227 14.59 27.32 3.81
CA SER A 227 13.99 28.67 3.78
C SER A 227 13.24 28.83 2.48
N VAL A 228 11.97 29.21 2.52
CA VAL A 228 11.17 29.53 1.34
C VAL A 228 11.13 31.04 1.19
N TYR A 229 11.47 31.52 0.00
CA TYR A 229 11.49 32.93 -0.37
C TYR A 229 10.39 33.21 -1.38
N ALA A 230 9.68 34.33 -1.20
CA ALA A 230 8.65 34.75 -2.12
C ALA A 230 8.60 36.28 -2.20
N ASN A 231 8.62 36.83 -3.41
CA ASN A 231 8.21 38.21 -3.64
C ASN A 231 6.68 38.24 -3.69
N CYS A 232 5.99 38.56 -2.61
CA CYS A 232 4.53 38.48 -2.51
C CYS A 232 3.97 39.45 -1.46
N SER A 233 2.65 39.54 -1.34
CA SER A 233 1.99 40.20 -0.20
C SER A 233 2.11 39.37 1.08
N LEU A 234 1.84 39.98 2.24
CA LEU A 234 1.90 39.26 3.51
C LEU A 234 0.83 38.17 3.57
N LEU A 235 -0.36 38.42 3.00
CA LEU A 235 -1.43 37.43 2.89
C LEU A 235 -1.02 36.23 2.01
N GLU A 236 -0.45 36.49 0.83
CA GLU A 236 0.07 35.42 -0.05
C GLU A 236 1.18 34.62 0.63
N MET A 237 2.01 35.28 1.45
CA MET A 237 3.05 34.59 2.22
C MET A 237 2.45 33.65 3.28
N GLN A 238 1.38 34.07 3.96
CA GLN A 238 0.64 33.21 4.89
C GLN A 238 -0.02 32.04 4.15
N GLU A 239 -0.64 32.30 3.00
CA GLU A 239 -1.19 31.25 2.14
C GLU A 239 -0.11 30.24 1.71
N LEU A 240 1.09 30.71 1.36
CA LEU A 240 2.21 29.85 0.98
C LEU A 240 2.72 29.01 2.16
N ALA A 241 2.81 29.62 3.35
CA ALA A 241 3.19 28.93 4.58
C ALA A 241 2.19 27.82 4.93
N ASP A 242 0.89 28.07 4.79
CA ASP A 242 -0.15 27.06 5.02
C ASP A 242 -0.19 26.00 3.92
N PHE A 243 0.09 26.40 2.68
CA PHE A 243 0.16 25.47 1.56
C PHE A 243 1.24 24.41 1.76
N ILE A 244 2.46 24.80 2.16
CA ILE A 244 3.54 23.82 2.34
C ILE A 244 3.32 22.88 3.55
N LYS A 245 2.54 23.31 4.56
CA LYS A 245 2.17 22.45 5.70
C LYS A 245 1.40 21.20 5.26
N LYS A 246 0.58 21.33 4.22
CA LYS A 246 -0.17 20.22 3.60
C LYS A 246 0.75 19.14 3.01
N TYR A 247 2.02 19.46 2.78
CA TYR A 247 3.00 18.57 2.19
C TYR A 247 4.04 18.09 3.19
N GLY A 248 3.76 18.14 4.51
CA GLY A 248 4.61 17.54 5.54
C GLY A 248 5.72 18.45 6.09
N PHE A 249 5.69 19.74 5.75
CA PHE A 249 6.54 20.76 6.34
C PHE A 249 5.89 21.39 7.58
N ARG A 250 6.71 21.77 8.55
CA ARG A 250 6.31 22.58 9.69
C ARG A 250 7.02 23.93 9.62
N VAL A 251 6.26 25.00 9.42
CA VAL A 251 6.77 26.38 9.44
C VAL A 251 7.23 26.75 10.85
N LEU A 252 8.37 27.43 10.96
CA LEU A 252 9.01 27.85 12.21
C LEU A 252 8.55 29.22 12.71
#